data_AF-D7VK36-F1
#
_entry.id   AF-D7VK36-F1
#
_cell.length_a   1.000
_cell.length_b   1.000
_cell.length_c   1.000
_cell.angle_alpha   90.00
_cell.angle_beta   90.00
_cell.angle_gamma   90.00
#
_symmetry.space_group_name_H-M   'P 1'
#
loop_
_entity.id
_entity.type
_entity.pdbx_description
1 polymer ?
#
loop_
_entity_poly.entity_id
_entity_poly.type
_entity_poly.pdbx_seq_one_letter_code
_entity_poly.pdbx_strand_id
1 'polypeptide(L)'
;MAEQYIDRETLRVIRHNLWKIAKAKEITLEDIEDRTGFSYSQVYRIMRGDNNMSVSGLVAICRALEIQPAQIFDFKLHIPSHLPTRKNRK
;
A
#
# COMPACT_ATOMS: atom_id res chain seq x y z
N MET A 1 14.71 -11.14 16.83
CA MET A 1 14.14 -9.86 16.33
C MET A 1 12.67 -9.86 16.65
N ALA A 2 12.09 -8.77 17.16
CA ALA A 2 10.65 -8.70 17.38
C ALA A 2 9.91 -8.87 16.05
N GLU A 3 8.80 -9.61 16.05
CA GLU A 3 7.98 -9.77 14.86
C GLU A 3 7.41 -8.40 14.45
N GLN A 4 7.48 -8.09 13.16
CA GLN A 4 6.93 -6.84 12.66
C GLN A 4 5.41 -6.88 12.75
N TYR A 5 4.80 -5.83 13.31
CA TYR A 5 3.35 -5.65 13.22
C TYR A 5 2.91 -5.50 11.76
N ILE A 6 1.87 -6.24 11.36
CA ILE A 6 1.27 -6.16 10.03
C ILE A 6 -0.25 -6.06 10.18
N ASP A 7 -0.80 -4.90 9.81
CA ASP A 7 -2.24 -4.73 9.61
C ASP A 7 -2.65 -5.34 8.27
N ARG A 8 -3.05 -6.62 8.30
CA ARG A 8 -3.39 -7.38 7.10
C ARG A 8 -4.65 -6.87 6.41
N GLU A 9 -5.61 -6.35 7.16
CA GLU A 9 -6.89 -5.88 6.60
C GLU A 9 -6.68 -4.61 5.77
N THR A 10 -6.04 -3.59 6.37
CA THR A 10 -5.72 -2.35 5.68
C THR A 10 -4.82 -2.60 4.47
N LEU A 11 -3.84 -3.48 4.60
CA LEU A 11 -2.93 -3.83 3.52
C LEU A 11 -3.65 -4.50 2.34
N ARG A 12 -4.65 -5.35 2.63
CA ARG A 12 -5.50 -5.98 1.60
C ARG A 12 -6.33 -4.95 0.85
N VAL A 13 -6.88 -3.95 1.53
CA VAL A 13 -7.65 -2.85 0.91
C VAL A 13 -6.74 -2.02 -0.01
N ILE A 14 -5.56 -1.63 0.47
CA ILE A 14 -4.57 -0.88 -0.32
C ILE A 14 -4.19 -1.64 -1.60
N ARG A 15 -3.86 -2.93 -1.50
CA ARG A 15 -3.52 -3.77 -2.66
C ARG A 15 -4.69 -3.94 -3.62
N HIS A 16 -5.89 -4.10 -3.09
CA HIS A 16 -7.10 -4.17 -3.91
C HIS A 16 -7.28 -2.89 -4.74
N ASN A 17 -7.11 -1.71 -4.12
CA ASN A 17 -7.23 -0.41 -4.80
C ASN A 17 -6.17 -0.24 -5.88
N LEU A 18 -4.89 -0.54 -5.57
CA LEU A 18 -3.81 -0.52 -6.56
C LEU A 18 -4.13 -1.40 -7.77
N TRP A 19 -4.54 -2.65 -7.51
CA TRP A 19 -4.80 -3.61 -8.58
C TRP A 19 -6.04 -3.25 -9.40
N LYS A 20 -7.08 -2.70 -8.77
CA LYS A 20 -8.27 -2.20 -9.45
C LYS A 20 -7.92 -1.08 -10.42
N ILE A 21 -7.08 -0.14 -10.01
CA ILE A 21 -6.63 0.97 -10.87
C ILE A 21 -5.75 0.46 -12.00
N ALA A 22 -4.79 -0.43 -11.71
CA ALA A 22 -3.94 -1.03 -12.72
C ALA A 22 -4.77 -1.72 -13.81
N LYS A 23 -5.75 -2.55 -13.42
CA LYS A 23 -6.68 -3.20 -14.35
C LYS A 23 -7.50 -2.21 -15.18
N ALA A 24 -8.00 -1.14 -14.56
CA ALA A 24 -8.78 -0.13 -15.26
C ALA A 24 -7.95 0.65 -16.30
N LYS A 25 -6.63 0.75 -16.09
CA LYS A 25 -5.67 1.36 -17.02
C LYS A 25 -5.02 0.35 -17.97
N GLU A 26 -5.42 -0.93 -17.91
CA GLU A 26 -4.81 -2.02 -18.69
C GLU A 26 -3.29 -2.18 -18.48
N ILE A 27 -2.80 -1.83 -17.28
CA ILE A 27 -1.38 -1.94 -16.91
C ILE A 27 -1.14 -3.31 -16.24
N THR A 28 -0.20 -4.09 -16.78
CA THR A 28 0.21 -5.42 -16.29
C THR A 28 1.26 -5.32 -15.17
N LEU A 29 1.66 -6.46 -14.59
CA LEU A 29 2.75 -6.45 -13.59
C LEU A 29 4.11 -6.22 -14.26
N GLU A 30 4.26 -6.72 -15.47
CA GLU A 30 5.41 -6.58 -16.36
C GLU A 30 5.59 -5.10 -16.76
N ASP A 31 4.49 -4.40 -17.09
CA ASP A 31 4.55 -2.95 -17.34
C ASP A 31 5.04 -2.18 -16.10
N ILE A 32 4.64 -2.61 -14.90
CA ILE A 32 5.08 -1.98 -13.65
C ILE A 32 6.55 -2.32 -13.38
N GLU A 33 6.99 -3.53 -13.72
CA GLU A 33 8.40 -3.95 -13.69
C GLU A 33 9.24 -2.99 -14.53
N ASP A 34 8.88 -2.84 -15.80
CA ASP A 34 9.59 -1.97 -16.76
C ASP A 34 9.59 -0.50 -16.29
N ARG A 35 8.48 -0.01 -15.74
CA ARG A 35 8.35 1.38 -15.26
C ARG A 35 9.07 1.67 -13.95
N THR A 36 9.36 0.66 -13.14
CA THR A 36 10.00 0.84 -11.81
C THR A 36 11.44 0.38 -11.76
N GLY A 37 11.85 -0.52 -12.66
CA GLY A 37 13.13 -1.23 -12.59
C GLY A 37 13.21 -2.24 -11.43
N PHE A 38 12.09 -2.55 -10.77
CA PHE A 38 12.02 -3.63 -9.80
C PHE A 38 12.03 -4.98 -10.52
N SER A 39 12.31 -6.08 -9.81
CA SER A 39 12.04 -7.41 -10.36
C SER A 39 10.56 -7.75 -10.29
N TYR A 40 10.10 -8.63 -11.18
CA TYR A 40 8.74 -9.16 -11.15
C TYR A 40 8.32 -9.63 -9.76
N SER A 41 9.19 -10.39 -9.07
CA SER A 41 8.93 -10.88 -7.71
C SER A 41 8.74 -9.77 -6.69
N GLN A 42 9.47 -8.66 -6.82
CA GLN A 42 9.28 -7.47 -5.97
C GLN A 42 7.95 -6.80 -6.26
N VAL A 43 7.61 -6.58 -7.54
CA VAL A 43 6.32 -6.02 -7.97
C VAL A 43 5.18 -6.89 -7.45
N TYR A 44 5.24 -8.20 -7.66
CA TYR A 44 4.26 -9.16 -7.19
C TYR A 44 4.09 -9.10 -5.67
N ARG A 45 5.19 -9.07 -4.90
CA ARG A 45 5.13 -8.97 -3.45
C ARG A 45 4.47 -7.68 -2.98
N ILE A 46 4.70 -6.55 -3.66
CA ILE A 46 4.07 -5.28 -3.32
C ILE A 46 2.58 -5.30 -3.69
N MET A 47 2.24 -5.68 -4.92
CA MET A 47 0.88 -5.61 -5.48
C MET A 47 -0.06 -6.71 -4.98
N ARG A 48 0.45 -7.93 -4.79
CA ARG A 48 -0.34 -9.17 -4.64
C ARG A 48 0.07 -10.04 -3.46
N GLY A 49 1.23 -9.80 -2.85
CA GLY A 49 1.71 -10.59 -1.71
C GLY A 49 0.94 -10.34 -0.41
N ASP A 50 1.43 -10.92 0.69
CA ASP A 50 0.87 -10.77 2.04
C ASP A 50 1.83 -10.09 3.04
N ASN A 51 3.11 -9.94 2.67
CA ASN A 51 4.12 -9.27 3.50
C ASN A 51 3.83 -7.78 3.63
N ASN A 52 4.37 -7.14 4.67
CA ASN A 52 4.31 -5.67 4.73
C ASN A 52 5.01 -5.04 3.50
N MET A 53 4.50 -3.90 3.04
CA MET A 53 5.11 -3.11 1.98
C MET A 53 5.72 -1.83 2.56
N SER A 54 6.84 -1.39 1.98
CA SER A 54 7.41 -0.09 2.34
C SER A 54 6.63 1.03 1.66
N VAL A 55 6.64 2.21 2.29
CA VAL A 55 6.07 3.42 1.70
C VAL A 55 6.76 3.75 0.37
N SER A 56 8.08 3.60 0.28
CA SER A 56 8.83 3.82 -0.97
C SER A 56 8.38 2.88 -2.09
N GLY A 57 8.12 1.60 -1.76
CA GLY A 57 7.58 0.63 -2.71
C GLY A 57 6.20 1.06 -3.20
N LEU A 58 5.29 1.40 -2.29
CA LEU A 58 3.95 1.89 -2.63
C LEU A 58 4.02 3.12 -3.56
N VAL A 59 4.84 4.12 -3.22
CA VAL A 59 4.97 5.35 -4.01
C VAL A 59 5.56 5.08 -5.39
N ALA A 60 6.52 4.15 -5.52
CA ALA A 60 7.05 3.75 -6.82
C ALA A 60 5.96 3.14 -7.71
N ILE A 61 5.10 2.28 -7.16
CA ILE A 61 3.95 1.73 -7.88
C ILE A 61 2.95 2.84 -8.25
N CYS A 62 2.64 3.78 -7.34
CA CYS A 62 1.76 4.90 -7.67
C CYS A 62 2.28 5.73 -8.86
N ARG A 63 3.60 5.96 -8.93
CA ARG A 63 4.23 6.62 -10.09
C ARG A 63 4.11 5.79 -11.35
N ALA A 64 4.40 4.48 -11.28
CA ALA A 64 4.25 3.56 -12.41
C ALA A 64 2.82 3.51 -12.95
N LEU A 65 1.83 3.61 -12.07
CA LEU A 65 0.41 3.68 -12.39
C LEU A 65 -0.06 5.09 -12.73
N GLU A 66 0.80 6.11 -12.69
CA GLU A 66 0.46 7.52 -12.94
C GLU A 66 -0.75 8.00 -12.12
N ILE A 67 -0.70 7.75 -10.80
CA ILE A 67 -1.73 8.15 -9.85
C ILE A 67 -1.13 8.84 -8.62
N GLN A 68 -1.97 9.61 -7.94
CA GLN A 68 -1.62 10.17 -6.63
C GLN A 68 -1.87 9.14 -5.52
N PRO A 69 -0.99 9.02 -4.51
CA PRO A 69 -1.18 8.09 -3.40
C PRO A 69 -2.52 8.26 -2.67
N ALA A 70 -3.05 9.50 -2.60
CA ALA A 70 -4.34 9.79 -2.00
C ALA A 70 -5.49 8.94 -2.59
N GLN A 71 -5.42 8.58 -3.87
CA GLN A 71 -6.42 7.73 -4.54
C GLN A 71 -6.42 6.29 -4.00
N ILE A 72 -5.29 5.83 -3.44
CA ILE A 72 -5.17 4.51 -2.82
C ILE A 72 -5.73 4.51 -1.40
N PHE A 73 -5.56 5.63 -0.70
CA PHE A 73 -5.99 5.83 0.68
C PHE A 73 -7.40 6.41 0.82
N ASP A 74 -8.19 6.43 -0.26
CA ASP A 74 -9.59 6.85 -0.24
C ASP A 74 -10.51 5.76 0.36
N PHE A 75 -10.29 5.46 1.64
CA PHE A 75 -11.11 4.55 2.43
C PHE A 75 -11.19 5.00 3.89
N LYS A 76 -12.17 4.48 4.62
CA LYS A 76 -12.38 4.80 6.03
C LYS A 76 -11.78 3.72 6.92
N LEU A 77 -11.08 4.16 7.96
CA LEU A 77 -10.63 3.31 9.06
C LEU A 77 -11.48 3.57 10.30
N HIS A 78 -11.64 2.55 11.13
CA HIS A 78 -12.17 2.74 12.47
C HIS A 78 -11.10 3.44 13.33
N ILE A 79 -11.44 4.62 13.86
CA ILE A 79 -10.54 5.37 14.73
C ILE A 79 -11.04 5.19 16.17
N PRO A 80 -10.31 4.44 17.02
CA PRO A 80 -10.71 4.25 18.40
C PRO A 80 -10.57 5.56 19.20
N SER A 81 -11.46 5.75 20.18
CA SER A 81 -11.38 6.89 21.10
C SER A 81 -10.39 6.58 22.22
N HIS A 82 -9.22 7.21 22.18
CA HIS A 82 -8.21 7.06 23.24
C HIS A 82 -8.42 8.08 24.36
N LEU A 83 -7.99 7.71 25.58
CA LEU A 83 -7.87 8.65 26.70
C LEU A 83 -6.91 9.80 26.34
N PRO A 84 -7.00 10.97 27.02
CA PRO A 84 -6.06 12.07 26.82
C PRO A 84 -4.61 11.60 26.87
N THR A 85 -3.77 12.24 26.06
CA THR A 85 -2.33 11.98 26.02
C THR A 85 -1.71 12.15 27.40
N ARG A 86 -0.57 11.49 27.65
CA ARG A 86 0.10 11.55 28.96
C ARG A 86 0.33 12.98 29.46
N LYS A 87 0.63 13.93 28.57
CA LYS A 87 0.81 15.36 28.88
C LYS A 87 -0.47 16.03 29.40
N ASN A 88 -1.63 15.53 28.98
CA ASN A 88 -2.95 16.09 29.27
C ASN A 88 -3.68 15.34 30.39
N ARG A 89 -3.07 14.31 30.98
CA ARG A 89 -3.55 13.66 32.21
C ARG A 89 -3.02 14.48 33.39
N LYS A 90 -3.91 15.21 34.08
CA LYS A 90 -3.61 15.80 35.39
C LYS A 90 -3.49 14.70 36.44
#